data_AF-A0A4R4A4L4-F1
#
_entry.id   AF-A0A4R4A4L4-F1
#
_cell.length_a   1.000
_cell.length_b   1.000
_cell.length_c   1.000
_cell.angle_alpha   90.00
_cell.angle_beta   90.00
_cell.angle_gamma   90.00
#
_symmetry.space_group_name_H-M   'P 1'
#
loop_
_entity.id
_entity.type
_entity.pdbx_description
1 polymer ?
#
loop_
_entity_poly.entity_id
_entity_poly.type
_entity_poly.pdbx_seq_one_letter_code
_entity_poly.pdbx_strand_id
1 'polypeptide(L)'
;MSAPTSGYNVSSGPVPGMRIPNPLPLDDDGHARPFTVEHWYRLHALPSNAGVLGTLIPGERFDSLGINLYFRTAAGAGLRLGIGASDIRVGTPVIGAWTHLAWVYDGALAEIWQDGVLVGSGAVTNMDLRAAAPFWHAQYNTLDWPRADCEIARLRFWERALTGPEITTARQAEHLPFGTPGLLAEYRLDTRHPLEPPSVHAVPAQLLGNTEQTATRVSGIITDQQGAPAARTVRLYHRQSGTLLAETRSSATDGAYLLTTTVPGEVDRLVLSDDDGGPADPVLPDLVDRLIPG
;
A
#
# COMPACT_ATOMS: atom_id res chain seq x y z
N MET A 1 -8.10 -3.65 -24.81
CA MET A 1 -9.00 -4.10 -23.73
C MET A 1 -9.78 -2.90 -23.19
N SER A 2 -10.95 -3.16 -22.63
CA SER A 2 -11.98 -2.19 -22.26
C SER A 2 -11.64 -1.44 -20.97
N ALA A 3 -12.01 -0.17 -20.95
CA ALA A 3 -12.14 0.59 -19.72
C ALA A 3 -12.95 -0.20 -18.67
N PRO A 4 -12.73 0.06 -17.37
CA PRO A 4 -13.50 -0.57 -16.31
C PRO A 4 -15.01 -0.39 -16.50
N THR A 5 -15.80 -1.33 -16.00
CA THR A 5 -17.28 -1.24 -16.00
C THR A 5 -17.84 -0.69 -14.68
N SER A 6 -17.02 -0.69 -13.63
CA SER A 6 -17.31 -0.13 -12.31
C SER A 6 -16.00 0.23 -11.60
N GLY A 7 -16.12 1.01 -10.53
CA GLY A 7 -15.00 1.33 -9.65
C GLY A 7 -15.43 1.57 -8.21
N TYR A 8 -14.43 1.78 -7.37
CA TYR A 8 -14.62 2.18 -5.99
C TYR A 8 -14.98 3.66 -5.94
N ASN A 9 -16.11 3.99 -5.31
CA ASN A 9 -16.59 5.36 -5.20
C ASN A 9 -15.85 6.11 -4.08
N VAL A 10 -15.33 7.28 -4.45
CA VAL A 10 -14.39 8.07 -3.68
C VAL A 10 -15.11 9.11 -2.79
N SER A 11 -16.39 9.39 -3.05
CA SER A 11 -17.21 10.41 -2.36
C SER A 11 -18.18 9.88 -1.30
N SER A 12 -18.35 8.56 -1.15
CA SER A 12 -19.47 7.98 -0.38
C SER A 12 -19.21 7.59 1.09
N GLY A 13 -18.10 8.03 1.74
CA GLY A 13 -17.70 7.51 3.06
C GLY A 13 -17.37 8.56 4.15
N PRO A 14 -17.70 8.31 5.44
CA PRO A 14 -17.39 9.20 6.57
C PRO A 14 -15.90 9.20 6.99
N VAL A 15 -15.09 8.27 6.46
CA VAL A 15 -13.67 8.06 6.82
C VAL A 15 -12.76 8.76 5.80
N PRO A 16 -11.62 9.37 6.19
CA PRO A 16 -10.61 9.91 5.27
C PRO A 16 -10.11 8.83 4.30
N GLY A 17 -10.61 8.81 3.06
CA GLY A 17 -10.03 8.04 1.96
C GLY A 17 -9.80 6.53 2.21
N MET A 18 -9.07 5.90 1.31
CA MET A 18 -8.48 4.57 1.52
C MET A 18 -6.99 4.76 1.75
N ARG A 19 -6.48 4.33 2.90
CA ARG A 19 -5.05 4.34 3.21
C ARG A 19 -4.39 3.14 2.55
N ILE A 20 -3.38 3.40 1.73
CA ILE A 20 -2.58 2.42 1.00
C ILE A 20 -1.14 2.51 1.55
N PRO A 21 -0.57 1.42 2.08
CA PRO A 21 0.86 1.38 2.42
C PRO A 21 1.67 1.79 1.19
N ASN A 22 2.67 2.65 1.36
CA ASN A 22 3.49 3.10 0.25
C ASN A 22 4.39 1.96 -0.24
N PRO A 23 4.16 1.44 -1.46
CA PRO A 23 4.96 0.33 -1.95
C PRO A 23 6.18 0.77 -2.75
N LEU A 24 6.35 2.07 -3.00
CA LEU A 24 7.35 2.55 -3.93
C LEU A 24 8.78 2.29 -3.42
N PRO A 25 9.72 1.96 -4.32
CA PRO A 25 11.09 1.70 -3.94
C PRO A 25 11.76 3.01 -3.54
N LEU A 26 12.35 3.04 -2.35
CA LEU A 26 13.12 4.16 -1.83
C LEU A 26 14.60 3.79 -1.72
N ASP A 27 15.50 4.77 -1.80
CA ASP A 27 16.89 4.62 -1.39
C ASP A 27 17.04 4.80 0.13
N ASP A 28 18.26 4.63 0.64
CA ASP A 28 18.57 4.72 2.08
C ASP A 28 18.30 6.12 2.66
N ASP A 29 18.28 7.15 1.80
CA ASP A 29 17.99 8.54 2.17
C ASP A 29 16.48 8.88 2.04
N GLY A 30 15.65 7.94 1.58
CA GLY A 30 14.21 8.11 1.42
C GLY A 30 13.77 8.75 0.10
N HIS A 31 14.68 8.92 -0.86
CA HIS A 31 14.32 9.35 -2.20
C HIS A 31 13.74 8.21 -3.01
N ALA A 32 12.84 8.54 -3.93
CA ALA A 32 12.29 7.58 -4.87
C ALA A 32 13.38 7.02 -5.79
N ARG A 33 13.41 5.69 -5.91
CA ARG A 33 14.01 5.00 -7.05
C ARG A 33 13.02 5.01 -8.23
N PRO A 34 13.41 4.58 -9.44
CA PRO A 34 12.48 4.55 -10.57
C PRO A 34 11.20 3.76 -10.25
N PHE A 35 10.04 4.25 -10.69
CA PHE A 35 8.75 3.61 -10.44
C PHE A 35 7.70 4.00 -11.47
N THR A 36 6.57 3.29 -11.43
CA THR A 36 5.33 3.71 -12.10
C THR A 36 4.14 3.56 -11.16
N VAL A 37 3.23 4.55 -11.14
CA VAL A 37 1.91 4.43 -10.51
C VAL A 37 0.86 4.63 -11.59
N GLU A 38 -0.04 3.66 -11.77
CA GLU A 38 -1.12 3.76 -12.75
C GLU A 38 -2.49 3.46 -12.14
N HIS A 39 -3.55 4.06 -12.68
CA HIS A 39 -4.92 3.76 -12.29
C HIS A 39 -5.89 4.25 -13.36
N TRP A 40 -7.10 3.70 -13.32
CA TRP A 40 -8.26 4.25 -13.99
C TRP A 40 -9.02 5.16 -13.02
N TYR A 41 -9.52 6.28 -13.53
CA TYR A 41 -10.44 7.15 -12.80
C TYR A 41 -11.62 7.57 -13.68
N ARG A 42 -12.75 7.88 -13.06
CA ARG A 42 -13.94 8.43 -13.71
C ARG A 42 -14.56 9.48 -12.81
N LEU A 43 -14.57 10.73 -13.24
CA LEU A 43 -15.19 11.81 -12.48
C LEU A 43 -16.71 11.78 -12.62
N HIS A 44 -17.43 12.01 -11.53
CA HIS A 44 -18.88 12.23 -11.57
C HIS A 44 -19.23 13.69 -11.82
N ALA A 45 -18.42 14.60 -11.28
CA ALA A 45 -18.57 16.03 -11.43
C ALA A 45 -17.20 16.71 -11.57
N LEU A 46 -17.18 17.93 -12.10
CA LEU A 46 -15.99 18.78 -11.97
C LEU A 46 -15.85 19.15 -10.51
N PRO A 47 -14.75 18.77 -9.86
CA PRO A 47 -14.54 19.18 -8.49
C PRO A 47 -14.16 20.66 -8.44
N SER A 48 -14.33 21.26 -7.26
CA SER A 48 -13.49 22.40 -6.84
C SER A 48 -12.02 21.93 -6.76
N ASN A 49 -11.12 22.71 -6.15
CA ASN A 49 -9.79 22.16 -5.86
C ASN A 49 -9.94 20.86 -5.05
N ALA A 50 -9.43 19.73 -5.56
CA ALA A 50 -9.68 18.44 -4.94
C ALA A 50 -8.57 17.42 -5.17
N GLY A 51 -8.31 16.58 -4.17
CA GLY A 51 -7.33 15.50 -4.27
C GLY A 51 -7.91 14.20 -4.83
N VAL A 52 -7.11 13.48 -5.61
CA VAL A 52 -7.44 12.17 -6.18
C VAL A 52 -6.63 11.08 -5.51
N LEU A 53 -5.32 11.25 -5.44
CA LEU A 53 -4.38 10.34 -4.81
C LEU A 53 -3.17 11.15 -4.35
N GLY A 54 -2.70 10.96 -3.12
CA GLY A 54 -1.46 11.61 -2.71
C GLY A 54 -0.81 10.93 -1.52
N THR A 55 0.49 11.11 -1.37
CA THR A 55 1.19 10.79 -0.12
C THR A 55 0.79 11.86 0.90
N LEU A 56 0.18 11.47 2.02
CA LEU A 56 -0.25 12.38 3.09
C LEU A 56 0.52 12.07 4.36
N ILE A 57 1.07 13.13 4.95
CA ILE A 57 1.54 13.17 6.34
C ILE A 57 0.54 14.06 7.11
N PRO A 58 -0.28 13.51 8.00
CA PRO A 58 -1.24 14.31 8.76
C PRO A 58 -0.56 15.46 9.51
N GLY A 59 -0.94 16.71 9.20
CA GLY A 59 -0.46 17.91 9.89
C GLY A 59 0.70 18.65 9.23
N GLU A 60 1.26 18.15 8.12
CA GLU A 60 2.33 18.85 7.40
C GLU A 60 1.78 19.51 6.12
N ARG A 61 2.21 20.77 5.86
CA ARG A 61 1.91 21.46 4.60
C ARG A 61 2.97 21.13 3.55
N PHE A 62 2.50 21.05 2.30
CA PHE A 62 3.24 20.70 1.08
C PHE A 62 4.27 21.74 0.62
N ASP A 63 5.07 22.33 1.50
CA ASP A 63 6.00 23.37 1.04
C ASP A 63 7.21 22.84 0.24
N SER A 64 7.44 21.52 0.14
CA SER A 64 8.46 20.98 -0.78
C SER A 64 8.46 19.49 -1.15
N LEU A 65 7.61 18.61 -0.58
CA LEU A 65 7.85 17.14 -0.61
C LEU A 65 6.64 16.29 -0.98
N GLY A 66 6.89 15.09 -1.55
CA GLY A 66 5.87 14.08 -1.85
C GLY A 66 5.15 14.24 -3.19
N ILE A 67 4.06 13.46 -3.32
CA ILE A 67 3.32 13.22 -4.56
C ILE A 67 1.86 13.54 -4.34
N ASN A 68 1.25 14.26 -5.28
CA ASN A 68 -0.20 14.39 -5.31
C ASN A 68 -0.74 14.48 -6.74
N LEU A 69 -1.78 13.70 -7.01
CA LEU A 69 -2.68 13.87 -8.14
C LEU A 69 -3.90 14.65 -7.67
N TYR A 70 -4.15 15.79 -8.30
CA TYR A 70 -5.19 16.71 -7.86
C TYR A 70 -5.81 17.50 -9.02
N PHE A 71 -7.03 17.98 -8.79
CA PHE A 71 -7.71 18.93 -9.65
C PHE A 71 -7.55 20.34 -9.12
N ARG A 72 -7.29 21.28 -10.03
CA ARG A 72 -7.27 22.71 -9.73
C ARG A 72 -8.28 23.44 -10.61
N THR A 73 -8.98 24.42 -10.04
CA THR A 73 -10.02 25.21 -10.74
C THR A 73 -9.63 26.66 -11.03
N ALA A 74 -8.47 27.12 -10.56
CA ALA A 74 -7.91 28.45 -10.85
C ALA A 74 -7.23 28.51 -12.24
N ALA A 75 -6.58 29.64 -12.57
CA ALA A 75 -5.81 29.79 -13.81
C ALA A 75 -4.88 28.57 -14.07
N GLY A 76 -5.06 27.95 -15.24
CA GLY A 76 -4.50 26.63 -15.57
C GLY A 76 -5.32 25.47 -15.01
N ALA A 77 -6.65 25.56 -15.03
CA ALA A 77 -7.55 24.54 -14.51
C ALA A 77 -7.33 23.19 -15.20
N GLY A 78 -7.49 22.10 -14.43
CA GLY A 78 -7.30 20.75 -14.94
C GLY A 78 -6.71 19.81 -13.91
N LEU A 79 -6.46 18.59 -14.37
CA LEU A 79 -5.76 17.56 -13.61
C LEU A 79 -4.26 17.87 -13.58
N ARG A 80 -3.65 17.71 -12.41
CA ARG A 80 -2.24 18.00 -12.17
C ARG A 80 -1.59 16.90 -11.35
N LEU A 81 -0.35 16.62 -11.70
CA LEU A 81 0.58 15.87 -10.87
C LEU A 81 1.50 16.87 -10.19
N GLY A 82 1.39 17.02 -8.87
CA GLY A 82 2.31 17.80 -8.06
C GLY A 82 3.50 16.96 -7.62
N ILE A 83 4.67 17.59 -7.71
CA ILE A 83 5.97 17.02 -7.37
C ILE A 83 6.72 18.13 -6.63
N GLY A 84 6.79 18.03 -5.30
CA GLY A 84 7.25 19.12 -4.46
C GLY A 84 6.57 20.45 -4.82
N ALA A 85 7.33 21.55 -4.93
CA ALA A 85 6.76 22.86 -5.24
C ALA A 85 6.29 23.07 -6.72
N SER A 86 6.39 22.05 -7.57
CA SER A 86 6.05 22.14 -9.01
C SER A 86 4.88 21.25 -9.40
N ASP A 87 4.25 21.53 -10.55
CA ASP A 87 3.23 20.67 -11.13
C ASP A 87 3.40 20.44 -12.63
N ILE A 88 3.06 19.22 -13.07
CA ILE A 88 2.89 18.86 -14.48
C ILE A 88 1.39 18.85 -14.77
N ARG A 89 0.99 19.55 -15.85
CA ARG A 89 -0.42 19.64 -16.26
C ARG A 89 -0.76 18.51 -17.23
N VAL A 90 -1.85 17.80 -16.94
CA VAL A 90 -2.32 16.66 -17.74
C VAL A 90 -3.34 17.12 -18.79
N GLY A 91 -4.10 18.19 -18.48
CA GLY A 91 -5.12 18.76 -19.35
C GLY A 91 -6.49 18.84 -18.68
N THR A 92 -7.52 19.10 -19.49
CA THR A 92 -8.91 19.17 -19.02
C THR A 92 -9.47 17.77 -18.82
N PRO A 93 -10.01 17.44 -17.63
CA PRO A 93 -10.54 16.12 -17.39
C PRO A 93 -11.90 15.90 -18.07
N VAL A 94 -12.16 14.63 -18.41
CA VAL A 94 -13.46 14.20 -18.97
C VAL A 94 -14.36 13.73 -17.84
N ILE A 95 -15.59 14.26 -17.80
CA ILE A 95 -16.61 13.87 -16.82
C ILE A 95 -17.36 12.65 -17.34
N GLY A 96 -17.65 11.70 -16.46
CA GLY A 96 -18.50 10.55 -16.74
C GLY A 96 -17.86 9.47 -17.60
N ALA A 97 -16.61 9.66 -18.05
CA ALA A 97 -15.85 8.68 -18.81
C ALA A 97 -14.64 8.18 -18.01
N TRP A 98 -14.33 6.90 -18.19
CA TRP A 98 -13.10 6.30 -17.66
C TRP A 98 -11.89 6.84 -18.43
N THR A 99 -10.91 7.32 -17.69
CA THR A 99 -9.62 7.79 -18.19
C THR A 99 -8.53 7.00 -17.47
N HIS A 100 -7.54 6.50 -18.22
CA HIS A 100 -6.38 5.86 -17.64
C HIS A 100 -5.25 6.88 -17.45
N LEU A 101 -4.59 6.83 -16.30
CA LEU A 101 -3.40 7.60 -16.03
C LEU A 101 -2.27 6.66 -15.61
N ALA A 102 -1.09 6.90 -16.16
CA ALA A 102 0.16 6.36 -15.63
C ALA A 102 1.13 7.51 -15.38
N TRP A 103 1.73 7.49 -14.19
CA TRP A 103 2.83 8.36 -13.85
C TRP A 103 4.10 7.53 -13.71
N VAL A 104 5.10 7.92 -14.48
CA VAL A 104 6.40 7.26 -14.58
C VAL A 104 7.46 8.20 -14.01
N TYR A 105 8.37 7.66 -13.20
CA TYR A 105 9.60 8.34 -12.78
C TYR A 105 10.79 7.43 -13.07
N ASP A 106 11.77 7.92 -13.83
CA ASP A 106 12.95 7.15 -14.24
C ASP A 106 14.20 7.41 -13.39
N GLY A 107 14.08 8.21 -12.34
CA GLY A 107 15.21 8.68 -11.52
C GLY A 107 15.67 10.10 -11.85
N ALA A 108 15.20 10.70 -12.95
CA ALA A 108 15.52 12.08 -13.33
C ALA A 108 14.35 12.83 -14.00
N LEU A 109 13.45 12.12 -14.68
CA LEU A 109 12.31 12.65 -15.41
C LEU A 109 11.03 12.04 -14.85
N ALA A 110 10.05 12.90 -14.58
CA ALA A 110 8.67 12.48 -14.33
C ALA A 110 7.83 12.69 -15.59
N GLU A 111 7.05 11.68 -15.95
CA GLU A 111 6.16 11.69 -17.10
C GLU A 111 4.73 11.29 -16.71
N ILE A 112 3.75 11.97 -17.27
CA ILE A 112 2.34 11.60 -17.11
C ILE A 112 1.74 11.22 -18.45
N TRP A 113 1.16 10.04 -18.48
CA TRP A 113 0.54 9.41 -19.63
C TRP A 113 -0.96 9.34 -19.40
N GLN A 114 -1.76 9.79 -20.36
CA GLN A 114 -3.20 9.67 -20.36
C GLN A 114 -3.65 8.75 -21.50
N ASP A 115 -4.40 7.70 -21.18
CA ASP A 115 -4.90 6.69 -22.13
C ASP A 115 -3.79 6.06 -23.01
N GLY A 116 -2.57 5.97 -22.47
CA GLY A 116 -1.39 5.45 -23.16
C GLY A 116 -0.65 6.47 -24.04
N VAL A 117 -0.99 7.76 -23.96
CA VAL A 117 -0.30 8.85 -24.66
C VAL A 117 0.41 9.76 -23.66
N LEU A 118 1.67 10.11 -23.90
CA LEU A 118 2.40 11.08 -23.07
C LEU A 118 1.76 12.46 -23.20
N VAL A 119 1.31 13.03 -22.08
CA VAL A 119 0.64 14.35 -22.06
C VAL A 119 1.40 15.41 -21.27
N GLY A 120 2.45 15.03 -20.53
CA GLY A 120 3.34 15.97 -19.89
C GLY A 120 4.59 15.31 -19.31
N SER A 121 5.66 16.08 -19.19
CA SER A 121 6.91 15.64 -18.59
C SER A 121 7.63 16.80 -17.90
N GLY A 122 8.45 16.50 -16.91
CA GLY A 122 9.26 17.49 -16.20
C GLY A 122 10.46 16.85 -15.52
N ALA A 123 11.58 17.56 -15.50
CA ALA A 123 12.77 17.13 -14.77
C ALA A 123 12.49 17.18 -13.26
N VAL A 124 12.91 16.13 -12.56
CA VAL A 124 12.82 16.02 -11.11
C VAL A 124 14.17 15.57 -10.58
N THR A 125 14.72 16.33 -9.64
CA THR A 125 15.97 15.97 -8.97
C THR A 125 15.64 15.57 -7.54
N ASN A 126 16.17 14.44 -7.09
CA ASN A 126 16.02 13.93 -5.72
C ASN A 126 14.56 13.93 -5.26
N MET A 127 13.70 13.15 -5.93
CA MET A 127 12.29 13.03 -5.56
C MET A 127 12.16 12.43 -4.15
N ASP A 128 12.09 13.29 -3.14
CA ASP A 128 11.91 12.90 -1.75
C ASP A 128 10.44 12.56 -1.49
N LEU A 129 10.18 11.28 -1.21
CA LEU A 129 8.86 10.78 -0.84
C LEU A 129 8.65 10.74 0.67
N ARG A 130 9.72 11.05 1.44
CA ARG A 130 9.97 10.73 2.84
C ARG A 130 9.66 9.26 3.17
N ALA A 131 10.59 8.63 3.89
CA ALA A 131 10.49 7.22 4.28
C ALA A 131 9.06 6.83 4.74
N ALA A 132 8.38 6.02 3.93
CA ALA A 132 7.13 5.31 4.23
C ALA A 132 5.84 6.12 4.43
N ALA A 133 5.74 7.38 3.98
CA ALA A 133 4.46 8.10 4.03
C ALA A 133 3.39 7.36 3.19
N PRO A 134 2.26 6.91 3.78
CA PRO A 134 1.27 6.13 3.05
C PRO A 134 0.60 6.96 1.96
N PHE A 135 0.16 6.30 0.90
CA PHE A 135 -0.76 6.88 -0.05
C PHE A 135 -2.15 6.95 0.56
N TRP A 136 -2.81 8.07 0.35
CA TRP A 136 -4.22 8.24 0.67
C TRP A 136 -4.98 8.45 -0.61
N HIS A 137 -5.92 7.55 -0.83
CA HIS A 137 -6.89 7.67 -1.89
C HIS A 137 -7.87 8.80 -1.54
N ALA A 138 -8.40 9.49 -2.55
CA ALA A 138 -9.41 10.55 -2.40
C ALA A 138 -8.95 11.83 -1.72
N GLN A 139 -7.66 12.00 -1.48
CA GLN A 139 -7.21 13.02 -0.54
C GLN A 139 -6.10 13.86 -1.14
N TYR A 140 -6.21 15.17 -0.92
CA TYR A 140 -5.07 16.05 -1.11
C TYR A 140 -4.10 15.82 0.04
N ASN A 141 -2.82 16.02 -0.21
CA ASN A 141 -1.74 15.78 0.76
C ASN A 141 -1.79 16.69 1.99
N THR A 142 -2.73 17.65 2.03
CA THR A 142 -3.20 18.29 3.25
C THR A 142 -4.70 18.02 3.37
N LEU A 143 -5.20 17.97 4.60
CA LEU A 143 -6.64 17.87 4.86
C LEU A 143 -7.42 19.12 4.39
N ASP A 144 -6.75 20.09 3.75
CA ASP A 144 -7.29 21.40 3.40
C ASP A 144 -8.13 21.40 2.12
N TRP A 145 -7.98 20.40 1.24
CA TRP A 145 -8.77 20.31 0.02
C TRP A 145 -9.76 19.14 0.08
N PRO A 146 -10.99 19.31 -0.44
CA PRO A 146 -11.96 18.25 -0.51
C PRO A 146 -11.50 17.10 -1.41
N ARG A 147 -12.25 16.00 -1.34
CA ARG A 147 -12.03 14.82 -2.16
C ARG A 147 -12.59 15.03 -3.55
N ALA A 148 -11.96 14.46 -4.55
CA ALA A 148 -12.56 14.38 -5.87
C ALA A 148 -13.79 13.46 -5.82
N ASP A 149 -14.89 13.89 -6.44
CA ASP A 149 -16.05 13.02 -6.66
C ASP A 149 -15.82 12.17 -7.90
N CYS A 150 -15.27 10.98 -7.68
CA CYS A 150 -14.92 10.05 -8.74
C CYS A 150 -15.11 8.58 -8.33
N GLU A 151 -15.03 7.72 -9.34
CA GLU A 151 -14.71 6.31 -9.20
C GLU A 151 -13.24 6.09 -9.58
N ILE A 152 -12.63 5.08 -8.98
CA ILE A 152 -11.30 4.60 -9.37
C ILE A 152 -11.26 3.08 -9.51
N ALA A 153 -10.35 2.59 -10.34
CA ALA A 153 -10.19 1.18 -10.63
C ALA A 153 -8.73 0.85 -10.99
N ARG A 154 -8.33 -0.40 -10.74
CA ARG A 154 -7.06 -1.00 -11.17
C ARG A 154 -5.85 -0.14 -10.83
N LEU A 155 -5.77 0.32 -9.59
CA LEU A 155 -4.62 1.06 -9.09
C LEU A 155 -3.43 0.12 -8.96
N ARG A 156 -2.31 0.43 -9.61
CA ARG A 156 -1.10 -0.38 -9.59
C ARG A 156 0.12 0.45 -9.32
N PHE A 157 1.09 -0.19 -8.70
CA PHE A 157 2.41 0.37 -8.41
C PHE A 157 3.45 -0.56 -9.01
N TRP A 158 4.55 0.00 -9.51
CA TRP A 158 5.63 -0.73 -10.17
C TRP A 158 6.97 -0.24 -9.66
N GLU A 159 7.94 -1.13 -9.44
CA GLU A 159 9.30 -0.80 -8.97
C GLU A 159 10.24 -0.32 -10.09
N ARG A 160 9.65 0.03 -11.25
CA ARG A 160 10.38 0.44 -12.44
C ARG A 160 9.59 1.46 -13.24
N ALA A 161 10.32 2.26 -14.00
CA ALA A 161 9.73 3.09 -15.04
C ALA A 161 9.19 2.19 -16.17
N LEU A 162 7.89 2.24 -16.43
CA LEU A 162 7.28 1.56 -17.57
C LEU A 162 7.48 2.39 -18.84
N THR A 163 7.68 1.69 -19.95
CA THR A 163 7.69 2.30 -21.29
C THR A 163 6.27 2.53 -21.82
N GLY A 164 6.09 3.42 -22.79
CA GLY A 164 4.77 3.66 -23.44
C GLY A 164 4.04 2.39 -23.93
N PRO A 165 4.71 1.44 -24.59
CA PRO A 165 4.11 0.15 -24.95
C PRO A 165 3.69 -0.70 -23.74
N GLU A 166 4.47 -0.70 -22.66
CA GLU A 166 4.13 -1.40 -21.42
C GLU A 166 2.92 -0.76 -20.73
N ILE A 167 2.85 0.57 -20.68
CA ILE A 167 1.68 1.31 -20.18
C ILE A 167 0.44 0.95 -21.00
N THR A 168 0.57 0.92 -22.33
CA THR A 168 -0.54 0.53 -23.22
C THR A 168 -1.00 -0.90 -22.99
N THR A 169 -0.07 -1.81 -22.69
CA THR A 169 -0.38 -3.22 -22.39
C THR A 169 -1.02 -3.35 -21.00
N ALA A 170 -0.46 -2.69 -19.99
CA ALA A 170 -0.91 -2.71 -18.62
C ALA A 170 -2.31 -2.10 -18.48
N ARG A 171 -2.58 -0.92 -19.07
CA ARG A 171 -3.92 -0.29 -19.02
C ARG A 171 -5.03 -1.20 -19.52
N GLN A 172 -4.67 -2.04 -20.48
CA GLN A 172 -5.59 -2.95 -21.09
C GLN A 172 -5.92 -4.10 -20.12
N ALA A 173 -4.93 -4.64 -19.41
CA ALA A 173 -5.14 -5.78 -18.52
C ALA A 173 -6.20 -5.51 -17.44
N GLU A 174 -7.18 -6.41 -17.29
CA GLU A 174 -8.14 -6.36 -16.18
C GLU A 174 -7.50 -6.78 -14.85
N HIS A 175 -6.52 -7.67 -14.92
CA HIS A 175 -5.70 -8.14 -13.81
C HIS A 175 -4.33 -8.54 -14.37
N LEU A 176 -3.28 -8.34 -13.58
CA LEU A 176 -1.92 -8.76 -13.92
C LEU A 176 -1.54 -10.01 -13.11
N PRO A 177 -1.01 -11.06 -13.76
CA PRO A 177 -0.62 -12.29 -13.06
C PRO A 177 0.34 -12.03 -11.89
N PHE A 178 0.24 -12.84 -10.84
CA PHE A 178 1.24 -12.88 -9.79
C PHE A 178 2.64 -13.11 -10.37
N GLY A 179 3.63 -12.37 -9.89
CA GLY A 179 5.01 -12.43 -10.41
C GLY A 179 5.22 -11.66 -11.71
N THR A 180 4.27 -10.82 -12.14
CA THR A 180 4.50 -9.86 -13.24
C THR A 180 5.75 -9.03 -12.93
N PRO A 181 6.78 -9.03 -13.81
CA PRO A 181 8.05 -8.38 -13.52
C PRO A 181 7.92 -6.88 -13.21
N GLY A 182 8.39 -6.51 -12.04
CA GLY A 182 8.39 -5.14 -11.54
C GLY A 182 7.03 -4.64 -11.05
N LEU A 183 5.98 -5.48 -10.98
CA LEU A 183 4.71 -5.12 -10.36
C LEU A 183 4.88 -5.19 -8.84
N LEU A 184 4.66 -4.04 -8.22
CA LEU A 184 4.50 -3.86 -6.79
C LEU A 184 2.99 -3.98 -6.51
N ALA A 185 2.30 -2.97 -6.03
CA ALA A 185 0.84 -2.86 -5.94
C ALA A 185 -0.05 -3.38 -7.12
N GLU A 186 -1.14 -4.12 -6.87
CA GLU A 186 -2.38 -4.05 -7.68
C GLU A 186 -3.64 -4.10 -6.81
N TYR A 187 -4.47 -3.07 -6.93
CA TYR A 187 -5.78 -2.93 -6.32
C TYR A 187 -6.83 -2.86 -7.42
N ARG A 188 -7.56 -3.97 -7.62
CA ARG A 188 -8.53 -4.09 -8.71
C ARG A 188 -9.65 -3.05 -8.64
N LEU A 189 -10.26 -2.86 -7.47
CA LEU A 189 -11.22 -1.79 -7.14
C LEU A 189 -12.43 -1.66 -8.11
N ASP A 190 -12.56 -2.56 -9.09
CA ASP A 190 -13.63 -2.66 -10.08
C ASP A 190 -14.53 -3.89 -9.85
N THR A 191 -14.13 -4.80 -8.96
CA THR A 191 -14.91 -5.98 -8.55
C THR A 191 -15.66 -5.72 -7.26
N ARG A 192 -16.99 -5.66 -7.32
CA ARG A 192 -17.85 -5.65 -6.13
C ARG A 192 -17.68 -6.99 -5.40
N HIS A 193 -17.36 -7.00 -4.11
CA HIS A 193 -17.52 -8.23 -3.32
C HIS A 193 -19.03 -8.51 -3.19
N PRO A 194 -19.58 -9.65 -3.67
CA PRO A 194 -21.03 -9.78 -3.89
C PRO A 194 -21.92 -9.86 -2.64
N LEU A 195 -21.39 -9.78 -1.41
CA LEU A 195 -22.15 -10.14 -0.20
C LEU A 195 -22.02 -9.21 1.01
N GLU A 196 -21.51 -7.98 0.90
CA GLU A 196 -21.46 -7.09 2.08
C GLU A 196 -22.18 -5.74 1.90
N PRO A 197 -23.07 -5.35 2.84
CA PRO A 197 -23.68 -4.03 2.86
C PRO A 197 -22.62 -2.93 3.09
N PRO A 198 -22.89 -1.67 2.68
CA PRO A 198 -21.94 -0.58 2.78
C PRO A 198 -21.85 -0.08 4.22
N SER A 199 -21.12 -0.82 5.06
CA SER A 199 -20.82 -0.40 6.42
C SER A 199 -19.55 -1.07 6.90
N VAL A 200 -18.49 -0.26 6.98
CA VAL A 200 -17.31 -0.45 7.83
C VAL A 200 -16.55 -1.77 7.60
N HIS A 201 -16.13 -2.01 6.36
CA HIS A 201 -14.95 -2.83 6.13
C HIS A 201 -14.04 -2.08 5.16
N ALA A 202 -12.89 -1.67 5.68
CA ALA A 202 -11.70 -1.59 4.87
C ALA A 202 -11.64 -2.90 4.08
N VAL A 203 -11.89 -2.84 2.77
CA VAL A 203 -11.42 -3.87 1.87
C VAL A 203 -9.95 -4.03 2.25
N PRO A 204 -9.50 -5.19 2.77
CA PRO A 204 -8.09 -5.37 3.00
C PRO A 204 -7.45 -5.06 1.66
N ALA A 205 -6.68 -3.98 1.67
CA ALA A 205 -5.80 -3.60 0.59
C ALA A 205 -5.10 -4.89 0.17
N GLN A 206 -5.54 -5.51 -0.94
CA GLN A 206 -4.83 -6.63 -1.52
C GLN A 206 -3.55 -6.00 -2.08
N LEU A 207 -2.56 -5.96 -1.21
CA LEU A 207 -1.27 -5.33 -1.39
C LEU A 207 -0.50 -6.22 -2.36
N LEU A 208 -0.79 -6.10 -3.65
CA LEU A 208 -0.14 -6.94 -4.64
C LEU A 208 1.36 -6.67 -4.85
N GLY A 209 2.05 -5.93 -3.97
CA GLY A 209 3.52 -5.85 -4.01
C GLY A 209 4.11 -4.71 -3.19
N ASN A 210 3.89 -4.75 -1.88
CA ASN A 210 5.07 -4.72 -1.01
C ASN A 210 5.23 -6.11 -0.41
N THR A 211 5.15 -7.12 -1.28
CA THR A 211 4.69 -8.44 -0.91
C THR A 211 3.29 -8.31 -0.23
N GLU A 212 2.26 -9.02 -0.69
CA GLU A 212 1.61 -9.80 0.36
C GLU A 212 2.75 -10.69 0.84
N GLN A 213 3.45 -10.25 1.88
CA GLN A 213 4.18 -11.19 2.70
C GLN A 213 2.99 -11.86 3.34
N THR A 214 2.45 -12.88 2.63
CA THR A 214 1.31 -13.68 3.04
C THR A 214 1.65 -13.96 4.48
N ALA A 215 0.91 -13.35 5.41
CA ALA A 215 1.36 -13.34 6.79
C ALA A 215 1.33 -14.80 7.21
N THR A 216 2.48 -15.43 7.17
CA THR A 216 2.61 -16.86 7.28
C THR A 216 2.39 -17.18 8.73
N ARG A 217 1.57 -18.19 8.97
CA ARG A 217 1.08 -18.49 10.30
C ARG A 217 2.07 -19.44 10.95
N VAL A 218 2.48 -19.10 12.17
CA VAL A 218 3.10 -20.07 13.06
C VAL A 218 2.10 -20.32 14.16
N SER A 219 1.54 -21.53 14.20
CA SER A 219 0.54 -21.93 15.19
C SER A 219 0.87 -23.30 15.74
N GLY A 220 0.33 -23.59 16.90
CA GLY A 220 0.52 -24.88 17.55
C GLY A 220 -0.13 -24.90 18.92
N ILE A 221 0.11 -26.00 19.62
CA ILE A 221 -0.31 -26.21 21.00
C ILE A 221 0.94 -26.27 21.87
N ILE A 222 0.95 -25.52 22.97
CA ILE A 222 1.97 -25.59 24.02
C ILE A 222 1.42 -26.42 25.17
N THR A 223 2.16 -27.45 25.55
CA THR A 223 1.87 -28.30 26.70
C THR A 223 3.02 -28.27 27.69
N ASP A 224 2.73 -28.49 28.97
CA ASP A 224 3.73 -28.76 30.00
C ASP A 224 4.32 -30.18 29.86
N GLN A 225 5.24 -30.53 30.76
CA GLN A 225 5.88 -31.86 30.82
C GLN A 225 4.88 -33.01 31.15
N GLN A 226 3.71 -32.70 31.69
CA GLN A 226 2.63 -33.66 31.93
C GLN A 226 1.68 -33.79 30.72
N GLY A 227 1.89 -33.00 29.66
CA GLY A 227 1.05 -32.95 28.47
C GLY A 227 -0.21 -32.11 28.64
N ALA A 228 -0.34 -31.34 29.72
CA ALA A 228 -1.48 -30.42 29.92
C ALA A 228 -1.25 -29.10 29.17
N PRO A 229 -2.29 -28.45 28.63
CA PRO A 229 -2.21 -27.11 28.06
C PRO A 229 -1.50 -26.10 28.98
N ALA A 230 -0.53 -25.38 28.45
CA ALA A 230 0.23 -24.40 29.21
C ALA A 230 0.18 -23.02 28.55
N ALA A 231 -0.01 -21.98 29.37
CA ALA A 231 0.13 -20.59 28.94
C ALA A 231 1.58 -20.17 29.05
N ARG A 232 2.21 -19.86 27.92
CA ARG A 232 3.61 -19.48 27.79
C ARG A 232 3.74 -18.34 26.79
N THR A 233 4.71 -17.45 27.03
CA THR A 233 5.13 -16.48 26.01
C THR A 233 5.82 -17.22 24.86
N VAL A 234 5.33 -16.97 23.64
CA VAL A 234 5.88 -17.51 22.39
C VAL A 234 6.36 -16.37 21.52
N ARG A 235 7.62 -16.43 21.08
CA ARG A 235 8.28 -15.41 20.26
C ARG A 235 8.77 -15.99 18.94
N LEU A 236 8.73 -15.18 17.89
CA LEU A 236 9.41 -15.45 16.62
C LEU A 236 10.54 -14.48 16.41
N TYR A 237 11.69 -14.98 15.97
CA TYR A 237 12.85 -14.18 15.63
C TYR A 237 13.29 -14.43 14.18
N HIS A 238 13.80 -13.36 13.54
CA HIS A 238 14.44 -13.46 12.24
C HIS A 238 15.75 -14.23 12.38
N ARG A 239 15.86 -15.36 11.67
CA ARG A 239 16.98 -16.30 11.83
C ARG A 239 18.36 -15.67 11.65
N GLN A 240 18.51 -14.77 10.67
CA GLN A 240 19.83 -14.21 10.36
C GLN A 240 20.21 -13.03 11.25
N SER A 241 19.23 -12.24 11.68
CA SER A 241 19.49 -10.97 12.37
C SER A 241 19.18 -11.02 13.87
N GLY A 242 18.50 -12.07 14.34
CA GLY A 242 18.04 -12.18 15.73
C GLY A 242 16.98 -11.15 16.09
N THR A 243 16.38 -10.46 15.12
CA THR A 243 15.35 -9.43 15.35
C THR A 243 14.04 -10.08 15.76
N LEU A 244 13.39 -9.57 16.81
CA LEU A 244 12.05 -10.03 17.21
C LEU A 244 11.02 -9.67 16.12
N LEU A 245 10.25 -10.65 15.68
CA LEU A 245 9.24 -10.51 14.63
C LEU A 245 7.82 -10.45 15.18
N ALA A 246 7.49 -11.33 16.12
CA ALA A 246 6.15 -11.40 16.72
C ALA A 246 6.19 -12.06 18.11
N GLU A 247 5.23 -11.74 18.96
CA GLU A 247 5.05 -12.31 20.30
C GLU A 247 3.56 -12.53 20.60
N THR A 248 3.25 -13.61 21.31
CA THR A 248 1.91 -13.90 21.83
C THR A 248 2.02 -14.77 23.07
N ARG A 249 0.89 -14.99 23.75
CA ARG A 249 0.78 -15.95 24.84
C ARG A 249 -0.11 -17.10 24.42
N SER A 250 0.34 -18.34 24.61
CA SER A 250 -0.52 -19.51 24.40
C SER A 250 -1.65 -19.53 25.44
N SER A 251 -2.78 -20.09 25.04
CA SER A 251 -3.97 -20.19 25.90
C SER A 251 -3.77 -21.18 27.05
N ALA A 252 -4.15 -20.79 28.27
CA ALA A 252 -4.15 -21.68 29.43
C ALA A 252 -5.22 -22.79 29.34
N THR A 253 -6.19 -22.66 28.43
CA THR A 253 -7.33 -23.58 28.32
C THR A 253 -7.03 -24.76 27.40
N ASP A 254 -6.39 -24.48 26.27
CA ASP A 254 -6.17 -25.44 25.19
C ASP A 254 -4.74 -25.41 24.63
N GLY A 255 -3.87 -24.52 25.14
CA GLY A 255 -2.47 -24.43 24.76
C GLY A 255 -2.26 -23.76 23.41
N ALA A 256 -3.33 -23.37 22.73
CA ALA A 256 -3.26 -22.84 21.38
C ALA A 256 -2.56 -21.48 21.33
N TYR A 257 -1.74 -21.28 20.31
CA TYR A 257 -1.18 -19.98 19.96
C TYR A 257 -1.20 -19.76 18.45
N LEU A 258 -1.20 -18.49 18.05
CA LEU A 258 -1.08 -18.07 16.66
C LEU A 258 -0.23 -16.82 16.57
N LEU A 259 0.83 -16.89 15.78
CA LEU A 259 1.67 -15.77 15.39
C LEU A 259 1.62 -15.62 13.88
N THR A 260 1.75 -14.39 13.42
CA THR A 260 1.90 -14.09 11.99
C THR A 260 3.23 -13.40 11.79
N THR A 261 3.97 -13.84 10.78
CA THR A 261 5.19 -13.17 10.35
C THR A 261 5.12 -12.94 8.86
N THR A 262 5.71 -11.84 8.47
CA THR A 262 5.77 -11.46 7.08
C THR A 262 7.09 -11.97 6.48
N VAL A 263 8.17 -12.09 7.27
CA VAL A 263 9.50 -12.57 6.84
C VAL A 263 9.41 -13.90 6.06
N PRO A 264 9.92 -13.96 4.81
CA PRO A 264 9.98 -15.20 4.07
C PRO A 264 11.09 -16.12 4.60
N GLY A 265 10.87 -17.43 4.57
CA GLY A 265 11.87 -18.44 4.93
C GLY A 265 11.85 -18.84 6.41
N GLU A 266 12.91 -19.51 6.86
CA GLU A 266 12.98 -20.06 8.22
C GLU A 266 13.05 -18.97 9.31
N VAL A 267 12.32 -19.18 10.39
CA VAL A 267 12.33 -18.38 11.62
C VAL A 267 12.72 -19.24 12.82
N ASP A 268 13.26 -18.61 13.85
CA ASP A 268 13.46 -19.25 15.15
C ASP A 268 12.24 -18.96 16.04
N ARG A 269 11.63 -20.01 16.59
CA ARG A 269 10.60 -19.89 17.63
C ARG A 269 11.21 -20.14 19.00
N LEU A 270 10.89 -19.27 19.95
CA LEU A 270 11.24 -19.40 21.36
C LEU A 270 9.96 -19.49 22.19
N VAL A 271 9.88 -20.51 23.05
CA VAL A 271 8.85 -20.61 24.11
C VAL A 271 9.54 -20.42 25.44
N LEU A 272 9.00 -19.52 26.27
CA LEU A 272 9.60 -19.12 27.54
C LEU A 272 8.92 -19.80 28.73
N SER A 273 9.69 -20.09 29.79
CA SER A 273 9.29 -20.95 30.92
C SER A 273 8.10 -20.46 31.75
N ASP A 274 7.93 -19.15 31.95
CA ASP A 274 6.70 -18.49 32.45
C ASP A 274 6.88 -16.94 32.45
N ASP A 275 5.78 -16.19 32.57
CA ASP A 275 5.72 -14.73 32.32
C ASP A 275 6.09 -13.84 33.52
N ASP A 276 6.26 -14.40 34.73
CA ASP A 276 6.34 -13.60 35.97
C ASP A 276 7.76 -13.24 36.42
N GLY A 277 8.80 -13.67 35.68
CA GLY A 277 10.17 -13.14 35.72
C GLY A 277 10.69 -12.74 37.11
N GLY A 278 10.48 -13.58 38.11
CA GLY A 278 10.91 -13.33 39.47
C GLY A 278 12.42 -13.57 39.64
N PRO A 279 13.09 -12.96 40.63
CA PRO A 279 14.51 -13.20 40.89
C PRO A 279 14.85 -14.65 41.28
N ALA A 280 13.84 -15.45 41.65
CA ALA A 280 13.97 -16.87 41.95
C ALA A 280 13.61 -17.80 40.77
N ASP A 281 13.01 -17.25 39.71
CA ASP A 281 12.56 -18.00 38.53
C ASP A 281 12.77 -17.14 37.27
N PRO A 282 13.99 -17.12 36.74
CA PRO A 282 14.29 -16.34 35.54
C PRO A 282 13.50 -16.90 34.35
N VAL A 283 13.03 -16.00 33.50
CA VAL A 283 12.39 -16.39 32.23
C VAL A 283 13.45 -17.05 31.34
N LEU A 284 13.38 -18.38 31.22
CA LEU A 284 14.32 -19.18 30.43
C LEU A 284 13.67 -19.69 29.15
N PRO A 285 14.46 -19.92 28.09
CA PRO A 285 13.96 -20.60 26.90
C PRO A 285 13.75 -22.09 27.20
N ASP A 286 12.48 -22.52 27.21
CA ASP A 286 12.10 -23.92 27.38
C ASP A 286 12.17 -24.68 26.05
N LEU A 287 11.76 -24.03 24.97
CA LEU A 287 11.80 -24.60 23.63
C LEU A 287 12.41 -23.60 22.65
N VAL A 288 13.37 -24.10 21.85
CA VAL A 288 13.98 -23.38 20.75
C VAL A 288 13.97 -24.28 19.54
N ASP A 289 13.27 -23.89 18.49
CA ASP A 289 13.20 -24.63 17.25
C ASP A 289 13.12 -23.75 16.01
N ARG A 290 13.44 -24.36 14.87
CA ARG A 290 13.37 -23.73 13.55
C ARG A 290 12.12 -24.15 12.85
N LEU A 291 11.43 -23.17 12.29
CA LEU A 291 10.17 -23.39 11.60
C LEU A 291 10.22 -22.69 10.25
N ILE A 292 9.58 -23.31 9.27
CA ILE A 292 9.20 -22.63 8.02
C ILE A 292 7.74 -22.24 8.20
N PRO A 293 7.43 -20.94 8.34
CA PRO A 293 6.05 -20.46 8.42
C PRO A 293 5.26 -20.87 7.16
N GLY A 294 4.04 -21.39 7.33
CA GLY A 294 3.22 -21.95 6.25
C GLY A 294 1.76 -22.17 6.63
#